data_AF-A0A7S0QVK7-F1
#
_entry.id   AF-A0A7S0QVK7-F1
#
_cell.length_a   1.000
_cell.length_b   1.000
_cell.length_c   1.000
_cell.angle_alpha   90.00
_cell.angle_beta   90.00
_cell.angle_gamma   90.00
#
_symmetry.space_group_name_H-M   'P 1'
#
loop_
_entity.id
_entity.type
_entity.pdbx_description
1 polymer ?
#
loop_
_entity_poly.entity_id
_entity_poly.type
_entity_poly.pdbx_seq_one_letter_code
_entity_poly.pdbx_strand_id
1 'polypeptide(L)'
;CMRLAHSIGESWLVMNAAISAWNNYLHLVKEARYAELQPLLDPVYDALILLEDVDPQLLCSVADALACSWEHRFYLKHAPPDSDGNYKKLLGSFAELGKDSKQLTRAVQVAEAVIGRASEKHKRRLCATLARCKSLLVGPPEIKDVDPFAEMKAGGKKGAPKTPPKPKTPPKKDEKGGGRPEREPIA
;
A
#
# COMPACT_ATOMS: atom_id res chain seq x y z
N CYS A 1 31.30 3.89 -6.05
CA CYS A 1 31.44 5.01 -5.09
C CYS A 1 30.81 4.68 -3.73
N MET A 2 29.51 4.40 -3.61
CA MET A 2 28.85 4.19 -2.29
C MET A 2 29.42 3.04 -1.45
N ARG A 3 29.73 1.88 -2.05
CA ARG A 3 30.35 0.75 -1.32
C ARG A 3 31.72 1.09 -0.73
N LEU A 4 32.52 1.87 -1.45
CA LEU A 4 33.83 2.32 -0.98
C LEU A 4 33.68 3.33 0.15
N ALA A 5 32.74 4.28 0.01
CA ALA A 5 32.41 5.25 1.06
C ALA A 5 31.96 4.58 2.37
N HIS A 6 31.13 3.53 2.28
CA HIS A 6 30.75 2.73 3.44
C HIS A 6 31.96 2.02 4.06
N SER A 7 32.86 1.44 3.25
CA SER A 7 34.04 0.73 3.76
C SER A 7 35.07 1.63 4.48
N ILE A 8 35.06 2.94 4.20
CA ILE A 8 35.92 3.92 4.88
C ILE A 8 35.19 4.64 6.04
N GLY A 9 33.95 4.26 6.35
CA GLY A 9 33.17 4.82 7.45
C GLY A 9 32.56 6.21 7.20
N GLU A 10 32.53 6.68 5.95
CA GLU A 10 32.04 8.01 5.60
C GLU A 10 30.54 7.96 5.25
N SER A 11 29.69 7.85 6.27
CA SER A 11 28.22 7.71 6.14
C SER A 11 27.58 8.88 5.37
N TRP A 12 28.04 10.11 5.60
CA TRP A 12 27.56 11.31 4.92
C TRP A 12 27.79 11.25 3.39
N LEU A 13 28.87 10.63 2.94
CA LEU A 13 29.18 10.49 1.51
C LEU A 13 28.23 9.49 0.84
N VAL A 14 27.86 8.41 1.55
CA VAL A 14 26.84 7.46 1.10
C VAL A 14 25.48 8.16 0.98
N MET A 15 25.08 8.93 1.99
CA MET A 15 23.81 9.67 1.97
C MET A 15 23.77 10.72 0.86
N ASN A 16 24.83 11.50 0.66
CA ASN A 16 24.90 12.48 -0.42
C ASN A 16 24.84 11.84 -1.80
N ALA A 17 25.53 10.72 -1.98
CA ALA A 17 25.48 9.98 -3.23
C ALA A 17 24.07 9.40 -3.48
N ALA A 18 23.39 8.91 -2.44
CA ALA A 18 22.01 8.45 -2.52
C ALA A 18 21.03 9.58 -2.86
N ILE A 19 21.17 10.75 -2.24
CA ILE A 19 20.36 11.94 -2.56
C ILE A 19 20.58 12.37 -4.00
N SER A 20 21.83 12.39 -4.46
CA SER A 20 22.18 12.72 -5.86
C SER A 20 21.53 11.73 -6.83
N ALA A 21 21.61 10.42 -6.56
CA ALA A 21 20.94 9.40 -7.35
C ALA A 21 19.43 9.61 -7.36
N TRP A 22 18.81 9.80 -6.19
CA TRP A 22 17.38 10.07 -6.07
C TRP A 22 16.94 11.25 -6.92
N ASN A 23 17.64 12.37 -6.83
CA ASN A 23 17.31 13.60 -7.55
C ASN A 23 17.40 13.44 -9.07
N ASN A 24 18.40 12.69 -9.57
CA ASN A 24 18.56 12.45 -11.01
C ASN A 24 17.41 11.60 -11.58
N TYR A 25 16.83 10.70 -10.78
CA TYR A 25 15.79 9.78 -11.23
C TYR A 25 14.37 10.14 -10.75
N LEU A 26 14.19 11.33 -10.15
CA LEU A 26 12.87 11.83 -9.70
C LEU A 26 11.82 11.87 -10.82
N HIS A 27 12.24 12.07 -12.07
CA HIS A 27 11.33 12.09 -13.22
C HIS A 27 10.66 10.72 -13.44
N LEU A 28 11.40 9.61 -13.28
CA LEU A 28 10.85 8.25 -13.39
C LEU A 28 9.83 7.96 -12.30
N VAL A 29 10.06 8.47 -11.08
CA VAL A 29 9.09 8.37 -9.97
C VAL A 29 7.79 9.12 -10.33
N LYS A 30 7.91 10.33 -10.90
CA LYS A 30 6.76 11.14 -11.32
C LYS A 30 5.96 10.48 -12.45
N GLU A 31 6.65 9.87 -13.40
CA GLU A 31 6.06 9.11 -14.52
C GLU A 31 5.53 7.73 -14.12
N ALA A 32 5.70 7.33 -12.85
CA ALA A 32 5.34 6.01 -12.33
C ALA A 32 6.08 4.84 -13.02
N ARG A 33 7.27 5.09 -13.58
CA ARG A 33 8.13 4.09 -14.24
C ARG A 33 9.07 3.41 -13.26
N TYR A 34 8.49 2.77 -12.24
CA TYR A 34 9.28 2.21 -11.14
C TYR A 34 10.18 1.03 -11.54
N ALA A 35 9.81 0.23 -12.53
CA ALA A 35 10.58 -0.96 -12.92
C ALA A 35 12.01 -0.61 -13.40
N GLU A 36 12.16 0.56 -14.01
CA GLU A 36 13.45 1.08 -14.50
C GLU A 36 14.33 1.62 -13.38
N LEU A 37 13.74 2.01 -12.25
CA LEU A 37 14.47 2.46 -11.07
C LEU A 37 15.16 1.32 -10.34
N GLN A 38 14.66 0.09 -10.47
CA GLN A 38 15.14 -1.02 -9.65
C GLN A 38 16.67 -1.24 -9.69
N PRO A 39 17.33 -1.40 -10.86
CA PRO A 39 18.77 -1.64 -10.90
C PRO A 39 19.59 -0.47 -10.33
N LEU A 40 18.99 0.73 -10.25
CA LEU A 40 19.61 1.92 -9.69
C LEU A 40 19.39 1.99 -8.17
N LEU A 41 18.22 1.62 -7.69
CA LEU A 41 17.84 1.69 -6.27
C LEU A 41 18.34 0.52 -5.45
N ASP A 42 18.44 -0.69 -6.01
CA ASP A 42 18.98 -1.88 -5.32
C ASP A 42 20.36 -1.59 -4.65
N PRO A 43 21.40 -1.11 -5.38
CA PRO A 43 22.70 -0.85 -4.75
C PRO A 43 22.69 0.34 -3.79
N VAL A 44 21.77 1.29 -3.97
CA VAL A 44 21.61 2.45 -3.06
C VAL A 44 20.99 1.98 -1.74
N TYR A 45 19.94 1.18 -1.81
CA TYR A 45 19.30 0.59 -0.65
C TYR A 45 20.26 -0.29 0.15
N ASP A 46 21.01 -1.18 -0.53
CA ASP A 46 21.99 -2.05 0.11
C ASP A 46 23.06 -1.26 0.87
N ALA A 47 23.47 -0.09 0.37
CA ALA A 47 24.42 0.76 1.07
C ALA A 47 23.77 1.51 2.25
N LEU A 48 22.54 2.01 2.09
CA LEU A 48 21.85 2.80 3.11
C LEU A 48 21.38 1.96 4.30
N ILE A 49 20.94 0.72 4.08
CA ILE A 49 20.39 -0.13 5.15
C ILE A 49 21.45 -0.49 6.20
N LEU A 50 22.72 -0.55 5.78
CA LEU A 50 23.87 -0.87 6.63
C LEU A 50 24.33 0.29 7.52
N LEU A 51 23.85 1.51 7.27
CA LEU A 51 24.21 2.68 8.07
C LEU A 51 23.32 2.76 9.31
N GLU A 52 23.94 2.97 10.47
CA GLU A 52 23.22 3.16 11.75
C GLU A 52 22.61 4.56 11.84
N ASP A 53 23.35 5.57 11.37
CA ASP A 53 23.05 7.00 11.43
C ASP A 53 22.31 7.55 10.19
N VAL A 54 21.77 6.66 9.35
CA VAL A 54 21.07 7.06 8.12
C VAL A 54 19.87 7.95 8.41
N ASP A 55 19.67 8.97 7.56
CA ASP A 55 18.43 9.73 7.57
C ASP A 55 17.22 8.80 7.33
N PRO A 56 16.29 8.69 8.30
CA PRO A 56 15.16 7.77 8.18
C PRO A 56 14.26 8.08 6.99
N GLN A 57 14.12 9.36 6.64
CA GLN A 57 13.27 9.78 5.54
C GLN A 57 13.84 9.35 4.18
N LEU A 58 15.15 9.50 3.99
CA LEU A 58 15.87 9.04 2.82
C LEU A 58 15.77 7.52 2.68
N LEU A 59 16.09 6.77 3.75
CA LEU A 59 16.01 5.31 3.75
C LEU A 59 14.60 4.83 3.39
N CYS A 60 13.57 5.40 4.02
CA CYS A 60 12.18 5.00 3.75
C CYS A 60 11.71 5.36 2.35
N SER A 61 12.20 6.46 1.78
CA SER A 61 11.84 6.86 0.42
C SER A 61 12.47 5.96 -0.63
N VAL A 62 13.74 5.61 -0.44
CA VAL A 62 14.44 4.65 -1.29
C VAL A 62 13.80 3.26 -1.18
N ALA A 63 13.54 2.79 0.04
CA ALA A 63 12.94 1.48 0.29
C ALA A 63 11.52 1.37 -0.29
N ASP A 64 10.68 2.38 -0.14
CA ASP A 64 9.32 2.38 -0.69
C ASP A 64 9.34 2.40 -2.23
N ALA A 65 10.20 3.22 -2.84
CA ALA A 65 10.36 3.23 -4.29
C ALA A 65 10.92 1.90 -4.82
N LEU A 66 11.85 1.28 -4.09
CA LEU A 66 12.39 -0.03 -4.42
C LEU A 66 11.32 -1.11 -4.30
N ALA A 67 10.53 -1.14 -3.23
CA ALA A 67 9.41 -2.06 -3.09
C ALA A 67 8.38 -1.88 -4.22
N CYS A 68 8.02 -0.64 -4.55
CA CYS A 68 7.15 -0.34 -5.70
C CYS A 68 7.77 -0.78 -7.03
N SER A 69 9.09 -0.76 -7.19
CA SER A 69 9.76 -1.24 -8.42
C SER A 69 9.64 -2.75 -8.59
N TRP A 70 9.80 -3.51 -7.52
CA TRP A 70 9.59 -4.95 -7.50
C TRP A 70 8.12 -5.30 -7.77
N GLU A 71 7.19 -4.59 -7.13
CA GLU A 71 5.74 -4.69 -7.39
C GLU A 71 5.44 -4.38 -8.88
N HIS A 72 6.03 -3.32 -9.43
CA HIS A 72 5.84 -2.95 -10.84
C HIS A 72 6.34 -4.03 -11.81
N ARG A 73 7.49 -4.64 -11.55
CA ARG A 73 7.99 -5.74 -12.38
C ARG A 73 7.10 -6.98 -12.34
N PHE A 74 6.49 -7.25 -11.19
CA PHE A 74 5.48 -8.30 -11.12
C PHE A 74 4.34 -8.01 -12.09
N TYR A 75 3.81 -6.79 -12.10
CA TYR A 75 2.74 -6.42 -13.03
C TYR A 75 3.21 -6.48 -14.49
N LEU A 76 4.38 -5.93 -14.83
CA LEU A 76 4.89 -5.95 -16.21
C LEU A 76 5.10 -7.36 -16.76
N LYS A 77 5.46 -8.33 -15.91
CA LYS A 77 5.61 -9.73 -16.32
C LYS A 77 4.27 -10.35 -16.79
N HIS A 78 3.15 -9.86 -16.26
CA HIS A 78 1.82 -10.39 -16.56
C HIS A 78 0.95 -9.43 -17.39
N ALA A 79 1.44 -8.22 -17.63
CA ALA A 79 0.78 -7.24 -18.46
C ALA A 79 0.78 -7.70 -19.93
N PRO A 80 -0.31 -7.43 -20.68
CA PRO A 80 -0.31 -7.65 -22.12
C PRO A 80 0.75 -6.77 -22.79
N PRO A 81 1.32 -7.20 -23.94
CA PRO A 81 2.41 -6.50 -24.62
C PRO A 81 2.04 -5.08 -25.08
N ASP A 82 0.74 -4.80 -25.28
CA ASP A 82 0.22 -3.49 -25.67
C ASP A 82 -0.08 -2.57 -24.48
N SER A 83 0.20 -3.01 -23.25
CA SER A 83 0.09 -2.16 -22.07
C SER A 83 1.09 -1.01 -22.15
N ASP A 84 0.65 0.19 -21.79
CA ASP A 84 1.51 1.36 -21.67
C ASP A 84 2.54 1.27 -20.52
N GLY A 85 2.56 0.15 -19.79
CA GLY A 85 3.53 -0.12 -18.72
C GLY A 85 3.42 0.88 -17.56
N ASN A 86 2.30 1.61 -17.44
CA ASN A 86 2.14 2.59 -16.40
C ASN A 86 1.75 1.89 -15.10
N TYR A 87 2.62 1.97 -14.09
CA TYR A 87 2.40 1.32 -12.80
C TYR A 87 1.03 1.64 -12.19
N LYS A 88 0.58 2.91 -12.25
CA LYS A 88 -0.70 3.30 -11.64
C LYS A 88 -1.90 2.65 -12.32
N LYS A 89 -1.81 2.36 -13.62
CA LYS A 89 -2.87 1.67 -14.37
C LYS A 89 -2.84 0.17 -14.14
N LEU A 90 -1.66 -0.37 -13.88
CA LEU A 90 -1.46 -1.79 -13.61
C LEU A 90 -1.80 -2.19 -12.16
N LEU A 91 -1.85 -1.23 -11.24
CA LEU A 91 -2.19 -1.46 -9.83
C LEU A 91 -3.52 -2.20 -9.68
N GLY A 92 -3.51 -3.27 -8.88
CA GLY A 92 -4.70 -4.07 -8.58
C GLY A 92 -5.12 -5.03 -9.69
N SER A 93 -4.41 -5.04 -10.82
CA SER A 93 -4.57 -6.06 -11.86
C SER A 93 -3.83 -7.34 -11.45
N PHE A 94 -4.28 -8.50 -11.91
CA PHE A 94 -3.56 -9.79 -11.77
C PHE A 94 -3.39 -10.33 -10.33
N ALA A 95 -4.32 -10.03 -9.42
CA ALA A 95 -4.27 -10.52 -8.04
C ALA A 95 -4.15 -12.06 -7.92
N GLU A 96 -4.80 -12.80 -8.83
CA GLU A 96 -4.75 -14.27 -8.90
C GLU A 96 -3.36 -14.83 -9.22
N LEU A 97 -2.49 -14.03 -9.85
CA LEU A 97 -1.17 -14.46 -10.34
C LEU A 97 -0.04 -14.15 -9.36
N GLY A 98 -0.35 -13.53 -8.22
CA GLY A 98 0.63 -13.07 -7.25
C GLY A 98 1.22 -14.17 -6.36
N LYS A 99 0.57 -15.34 -6.30
CA LYS A 99 0.98 -16.45 -5.44
C LYS A 99 2.41 -16.91 -5.76
N ASP A 100 3.23 -17.05 -4.73
CA ASP A 100 4.65 -17.47 -4.82
C ASP A 100 5.55 -16.57 -5.69
N SER A 101 5.12 -15.33 -5.96
CA SER A 101 5.90 -14.37 -6.74
C SER A 101 7.16 -13.90 -6.00
N LYS A 102 8.34 -14.27 -6.52
CA LYS A 102 9.64 -13.82 -6.00
C LYS A 102 9.77 -12.31 -5.96
N GLN A 103 9.19 -11.61 -6.94
CA GLN A 103 9.18 -10.14 -7.00
C GLN A 103 8.40 -9.56 -5.81
N LEU A 104 7.21 -10.08 -5.54
CA LEU A 104 6.37 -9.61 -4.43
C LEU A 104 6.99 -9.96 -3.07
N THR A 105 7.58 -11.15 -2.94
CA THR A 105 8.34 -11.51 -1.72
C THR A 105 9.48 -10.52 -1.47
N ARG A 106 10.23 -10.13 -2.51
CA ARG A 106 11.32 -9.16 -2.36
C ARG A 106 10.81 -7.77 -1.98
N ALA A 107 9.70 -7.33 -2.57
CA ALA A 107 9.05 -6.06 -2.21
C ALA A 107 8.66 -6.03 -0.73
N VAL A 108 8.08 -7.13 -0.21
CA VAL A 108 7.71 -7.27 1.21
C VAL A 108 8.96 -7.20 2.11
N GLN A 109 10.01 -7.95 1.80
CA GLN A 109 11.26 -7.95 2.59
C GLN A 109 11.87 -6.55 2.73
N VAL A 110 11.95 -5.80 1.62
CA VAL A 110 12.49 -4.44 1.62
C VAL A 110 11.67 -3.52 2.52
N ALA A 111 10.34 -3.59 2.44
CA ALA A 111 9.46 -2.75 3.23
C ALA A 111 9.48 -3.12 4.73
N GLU A 112 9.48 -4.42 5.06
CA GLU A 112 9.53 -4.91 6.45
C GLU A 112 10.84 -4.53 7.14
N ALA A 113 11.96 -4.57 6.43
CA ALA A 113 13.27 -4.24 7.00
C ALA A 113 13.38 -2.78 7.48
N VAL A 114 12.58 -1.86 6.92
CA VAL A 114 12.68 -0.42 7.24
C VAL A 114 11.51 0.12 8.05
N ILE A 115 10.39 -0.61 8.16
CA ILE A 115 9.15 -0.09 8.76
C ILE A 115 9.33 0.36 10.21
N GLY A 116 10.22 -0.31 10.96
CA GLY A 116 10.55 0.03 12.36
C GLY A 116 11.37 1.32 12.49
N ARG A 117 12.08 1.73 11.43
CA ARG A 117 12.92 2.94 11.40
C ARG A 117 12.17 4.16 10.84
N ALA A 118 10.99 3.95 10.25
CA ALA A 118 10.25 4.99 9.56
C ALA A 118 9.58 6.00 10.51
N SER A 119 9.44 7.26 10.08
CA SER A 119 8.53 8.20 10.76
C SER A 119 7.07 7.91 10.41
N GLU A 120 6.12 8.37 11.22
CA GLU A 120 4.68 8.05 11.06
C GLU A 120 4.13 8.31 9.64
N LYS A 121 4.54 9.42 9.02
CA LYS A 121 4.15 9.73 7.63
C LYS A 121 4.65 8.68 6.64
N HIS A 122 5.90 8.26 6.76
CA HIS A 122 6.52 7.29 5.86
C HIS A 122 6.06 5.86 6.15
N LYS A 123 5.78 5.53 7.42
CA LYS A 123 5.16 4.27 7.83
C LYS A 123 3.86 4.04 7.09
N ARG A 124 2.96 5.02 7.01
CA ARG A 124 1.68 4.87 6.27
C ARG A 124 1.89 4.45 4.82
N ARG A 125 2.83 5.08 4.12
CA ARG A 125 3.13 4.77 2.71
C ARG A 125 3.73 3.37 2.55
N LEU A 126 4.73 3.04 3.37
CA LEU A 126 5.35 1.70 3.40
C LEU A 126 4.33 0.61 3.78
N CYS A 127 3.48 0.84 4.78
CA CYS A 127 2.41 -0.06 5.16
C CYS A 127 1.43 -0.30 4.00
N ALA A 128 1.08 0.73 3.25
CA ALA A 128 0.20 0.59 2.09
C ALA A 128 0.86 -0.30 1.01
N THR A 129 2.14 -0.09 0.71
CA THR A 129 2.89 -0.93 -0.25
C THR A 129 3.03 -2.37 0.24
N LEU A 130 3.36 -2.55 1.51
CA LEU A 130 3.46 -3.86 2.15
C LEU A 130 2.12 -4.60 2.14
N ALA A 131 1.02 -3.92 2.48
CA ALA A 131 -0.32 -4.51 2.48
C ALA A 131 -0.74 -4.95 1.07
N ARG A 132 -0.47 -4.13 0.03
CA ARG A 132 -0.74 -4.53 -1.36
C ARG A 132 0.06 -5.77 -1.75
N CYS A 133 1.37 -5.77 -1.52
CA CYS A 133 2.23 -6.90 -1.89
C CYS A 133 1.85 -8.19 -1.14
N LYS A 134 1.52 -8.10 0.16
CA LYS A 134 1.04 -9.24 0.94
C LYS A 134 -0.33 -9.75 0.45
N SER A 135 -1.24 -8.85 0.13
CA SER A 135 -2.55 -9.22 -0.42
C SER A 135 -2.41 -10.01 -1.73
N LEU A 136 -1.54 -9.56 -2.63
CA LEU A 136 -1.25 -10.25 -3.88
C LEU A 136 -0.60 -11.63 -3.67
N LEU A 137 0.25 -11.80 -2.65
CA LEU A 137 0.86 -13.09 -2.33
C LEU A 137 -0.15 -14.11 -1.77
N VAL A 138 -1.14 -13.65 -1.02
CA VAL A 138 -2.21 -14.49 -0.47
C VAL A 138 -3.24 -14.85 -1.55
N GLY A 139 -3.44 -13.96 -2.52
CA GLY A 139 -4.53 -14.05 -3.49
C GLY A 139 -5.85 -13.56 -2.90
N PRO A 140 -6.92 -13.49 -3.71
CA PRO A 140 -8.23 -13.13 -3.20
C PRO A 140 -8.72 -14.19 -2.21
N PRO A 141 -9.55 -13.79 -1.23
CA PRO A 141 -10.17 -14.74 -0.34
C PRO A 141 -10.98 -15.74 -1.17
N GLU A 142 -10.75 -17.04 -0.96
CA GLU A 142 -11.65 -18.08 -1.48
C GLU A 142 -13.04 -17.83 -0.90
N ILE A 143 -13.91 -17.20 -1.68
CA ILE A 143 -15.33 -17.15 -1.37
C ILE A 143 -15.81 -18.58 -1.60
N LYS A 144 -15.89 -19.35 -0.53
CA LYS A 144 -16.66 -20.59 -0.56
C LYS A 144 -18.08 -20.17 -0.88
N ASP A 145 -18.58 -20.54 -2.06
CA ASP A 145 -20.00 -20.50 -2.39
C ASP A 145 -20.73 -21.42 -1.41
N VAL A 146 -20.98 -20.94 -0.20
CA VAL A 146 -21.89 -21.60 0.73
C VAL A 146 -23.27 -21.32 0.18
N ASP A 147 -23.81 -22.26 -0.59
CA ASP A 147 -25.19 -22.22 -1.06
C ASP A 147 -26.11 -22.06 0.18
N PRO A 148 -26.75 -20.89 0.38
CA PRO A 148 -27.53 -20.61 1.58
C PRO A 148 -28.74 -21.56 1.73
N PHE A 149 -29.08 -22.29 0.67
CA PHE A 149 -30.19 -23.24 0.64
C PHE A 149 -29.78 -24.69 0.92
N ALA A 150 -28.48 -25.02 0.94
CA ALA A 150 -28.02 -26.36 1.30
C ALA A 150 -28.22 -26.63 2.80
N GLU A 151 -28.01 -25.62 3.66
CA GLU A 151 -28.23 -25.74 5.10
C GLU A 151 -29.72 -25.85 5.48
N MET A 152 -30.64 -25.35 4.64
CA MET A 152 -32.09 -25.46 4.89
C MET A 152 -32.66 -26.87 4.63
N LYS A 153 -32.03 -27.70 3.79
CA LYS A 153 -32.54 -29.05 3.49
C LYS A 153 -32.18 -30.10 4.55
N ALA A 154 -31.20 -29.82 5.41
CA ALA A 154 -30.84 -30.70 6.53
C ALA A 154 -31.71 -30.49 7.80
N GLY A 155 -32.50 -29.42 7.86
CA GLY A 155 -33.29 -29.02 9.03
C GLY A 155 -34.79 -29.29 8.91
N GLY A 156 -35.20 -30.42 8.35
CA GLY A 156 -36.61 -30.81 8.31
C GLY A 156 -37.13 -31.28 9.67
N LYS A 157 -37.62 -30.37 10.54
CA LYS A 157 -38.72 -30.62 11.48
C LYS A 157 -39.24 -29.37 12.22
N LYS A 158 -40.46 -28.98 11.82
CA LYS A 158 -41.58 -28.39 12.60
C LYS A 158 -41.37 -27.09 13.39
N GLY A 159 -42.06 -26.04 12.93
CA GLY A 159 -42.51 -24.92 13.78
C GLY A 159 -43.16 -23.81 12.95
N ALA A 160 -44.46 -23.61 13.11
CA ALA A 160 -45.27 -22.61 12.38
C ALA A 160 -44.77 -21.15 12.55
N PRO A 161 -45.03 -20.26 11.57
CA PRO A 161 -44.58 -18.86 11.62
C PRO A 161 -45.35 -18.06 12.67
N LYS A 162 -44.63 -17.45 13.63
CA LYS A 162 -45.16 -16.36 14.46
C LYS A 162 -45.09 -15.05 13.68
N THR A 163 -46.18 -14.30 13.72
CA THR A 163 -46.38 -12.97 13.13
C THR A 163 -45.32 -11.96 13.57
N PRO A 164 -44.88 -11.03 12.70
CA PRO A 164 -43.94 -9.96 13.06
C PRO A 164 -44.63 -8.87 13.90
N PRO A 165 -43.93 -8.24 14.88
CA PRO A 165 -44.49 -7.14 15.66
C PRO A 165 -44.56 -5.84 14.86
N LYS A 166 -45.67 -5.10 15.05
CA LYS A 166 -45.92 -3.76 14.50
C LYS A 166 -44.84 -2.74 14.92
N PRO A 167 -44.44 -1.81 14.03
CA PRO A 167 -43.57 -0.71 14.39
C PRO A 167 -44.27 0.29 15.32
N LYS A 168 -43.59 0.70 16.40
CA LYS A 168 -44.05 1.75 17.32
C LYS A 168 -43.83 3.14 16.68
N THR A 169 -44.91 3.90 16.59
CA THR A 169 -44.93 5.32 16.22
C THR A 169 -44.16 6.16 17.25
N PRO A 170 -43.26 7.08 16.86
CA PRO A 170 -42.69 8.05 17.78
C PRO A 170 -43.72 9.16 18.13
N PRO A 171 -43.71 9.69 19.36
CA PRO A 171 -44.63 10.73 19.79
C PRO A 171 -44.29 12.11 19.20
N LYS A 172 -45.34 12.86 18.84
CA LYS A 172 -45.33 14.30 18.54
C LYS A 172 -44.63 15.06 19.67
N LYS A 173 -43.68 15.93 19.32
CA LYS A 173 -43.22 17.02 20.19
C LYS A 173 -43.53 18.36 19.56
N ASP A 174 -43.96 19.24 20.44
CA ASP A 174 -44.67 20.47 20.19
C ASP A 174 -43.82 21.56 19.53
N GLU A 175 -44.52 22.40 18.77
CA GLU A 175 -44.06 23.72 18.36
C GLU A 175 -43.62 24.54 19.57
N LYS A 176 -42.45 25.18 19.48
CA LYS A 176 -42.19 26.50 20.06
C LYS A 176 -40.98 27.12 19.37
N GLY A 177 -41.17 28.33 18.86
CA GLY A 177 -40.21 29.06 18.05
C GLY A 177 -39.01 29.64 18.80
N GLY A 178 -38.12 30.27 18.04
CA GLY A 178 -37.00 31.04 18.60
C GLY A 178 -35.97 31.43 17.56
N GLY A 179 -36.08 32.66 17.07
CA GLY A 179 -34.97 33.60 16.81
C GLY A 179 -33.81 33.18 15.90
N ARG A 180 -33.76 33.78 14.72
CA ARG A 180 -32.56 33.89 13.85
C ARG A 180 -31.65 35.00 14.40
N PRO A 181 -30.37 34.77 14.72
CA PRO A 181 -29.42 35.87 14.84
C PRO A 181 -28.82 36.22 13.47
N GLU A 182 -28.87 37.52 13.19
CA GLU A 182 -28.27 38.19 12.04
C GLU A 182 -26.75 38.01 11.99
N ARG A 183 -26.23 38.01 10.76
CA ARG A 183 -24.80 38.09 10.47
C ARG A 183 -24.41 39.56 10.46
N GLU A 184 -23.40 39.93 11.25
CA GLU A 184 -22.66 41.17 11.02
C GLU A 184 -21.36 40.88 10.25
N PRO A 185 -20.96 41.77 9.33
CA PRO A 185 -19.73 41.64 8.54
C PRO A 185 -18.51 42.10 9.35
N ILE A 186 -17.42 41.35 9.22
CA ILE A 186 -16.11 41.71 9.78
C ILE A 186 -15.48 42.75 8.85
N ALA A 187 -15.17 43.92 9.41
CA ALA A 187 -14.28 44.94 8.83
C ALA A 187 -12.83 44.66 9.24
#